data_AF-A0A7I9VY38-F1
#
_entry.id   AF-A0A7I9VY38-F1
#
_cell.length_a   1.000
_cell.length_b   1.000
_cell.length_c   1.000
_cell.angle_alpha   90.00
_cell.angle_beta   90.00
_cell.angle_gamma   90.00
#
_symmetry.space_group_name_H-M   'P 1'
#
loop_
_entity.id
_entity.type
_entity.pdbx_description
1 polymer ?
#
loop_
_entity_poly.entity_id
_entity_poly.type
_entity_poly.pdbx_seq_one_letter_code
_entity_poly.pdbx_strand_id
1 'polypeptide(L)'
;MHGTTCARPAELFTAEEQPTLLPVPGVYDVPVFKRVKVHRDFHAEVAKALYSLPECWIGQYLDVRADTELVKFYRRGVLVKVHPRQ
;
A
#
# COMPACT_ATOMS: atom_id res chain seq x y z
N MET A 1 29.13 16.76 -16.62
CA MET A 1 29.83 15.64 -17.27
C MET A 1 29.93 14.52 -16.26
N HIS A 2 29.54 13.29 -16.62
CA HIS A 2 29.69 12.13 -15.73
C HIS A 2 31.17 11.74 -15.60
N GLY A 3 31.60 11.32 -14.41
CA GLY A 3 33.02 11.11 -14.10
C GLY A 3 33.67 9.90 -14.77
N THR A 4 32.89 8.88 -15.17
CA THR A 4 33.42 7.63 -15.77
C THR A 4 33.18 7.53 -17.27
N THR A 5 32.02 7.99 -17.75
CA THR A 5 31.66 7.99 -19.19
C THR A 5 32.06 9.29 -19.89
N CYS A 6 32.50 10.32 -19.15
CA CYS A 6 32.87 11.64 -19.69
C CYS A 6 31.82 12.24 -20.64
N ALA A 7 30.55 11.84 -20.51
CA ALA A 7 29.43 12.27 -21.32
C ALA A 7 28.44 13.08 -20.48
N ARG A 8 27.52 13.79 -21.14
CA ARG A 8 26.38 14.41 -20.46
C ARG A 8 25.34 13.32 -20.18
N PRO A 9 24.96 13.06 -18.90
CA PRO A 9 24.03 11.98 -18.56
C PRO A 9 22.71 12.00 -19.34
N ALA A 10 22.16 13.19 -19.58
CA ALA A 10 20.92 13.34 -20.34
C ALA A 10 21.04 12.86 -21.79
N GLU A 11 22.19 13.08 -22.42
CA GLU A 11 22.43 12.67 -23.81
C GLU A 11 22.63 11.16 -23.90
N LEU A 12 23.41 10.60 -22.97
CA LEU A 12 23.61 9.16 -22.87
C LEU A 12 22.29 8.42 -22.60
N PHE A 13 21.48 8.93 -21.68
CA PHE A 13 20.17 8.36 -21.37
C PHE A 13 19.26 8.36 -22.61
N THR A 14 19.19 9.48 -23.33
CA THR A 14 18.33 9.62 -24.51
C THR A 14 18.78 8.68 -25.64
N ALA A 15 20.09 8.54 -25.86
CA ALA A 15 20.64 7.75 -26.95
C ALA A 15 20.62 6.24 -26.67
N GLU A 16 20.99 5.82 -25.46
CA GLU A 16 21.29 4.42 -25.15
C GLU A 16 20.23 3.77 -24.24
N GLU A 17 19.79 4.46 -23.20
CA GLU A 17 18.91 3.86 -22.17
C GLU A 17 17.44 3.92 -22.57
N GLN A 18 16.98 5.09 -23.05
CA GLN A 18 15.58 5.35 -23.43
C GLN A 18 14.97 4.32 -24.41
N PRO A 19 15.65 3.90 -25.50
CA PRO A 19 15.08 2.89 -26.41
C PRO A 19 14.98 1.48 -25.80
N THR A 20 15.69 1.21 -24.70
CA THR A 20 15.65 -0.08 -23.99
C THR A 20 14.62 -0.14 -22.87
N LEU A 21 13.99 1.01 -22.54
CA LEU A 21 13.00 1.08 -21.47
C LEU A 21 11.72 0.33 -21.84
N LEU A 22 11.17 -0.37 -20.85
CA LEU A 22 9.84 -0.93 -20.93
C LEU A 22 8.78 0.19 -20.93
N PRO A 23 7.58 -0.06 -21.49
CA PRO A 23 6.48 0.88 -21.39
C PRO A 23 6.21 1.23 -19.93
N VAL A 24 5.86 2.49 -19.69
CA VAL A 24 5.54 2.99 -18.35
C VAL A 24 4.38 2.14 -17.80
N PRO A 25 4.56 1.49 -16.62
CA PRO A 25 3.49 0.73 -16.02
C PRO A 25 2.33 1.65 -15.61
N GLY A 26 1.16 1.06 -15.40
CA GLY A 26 0.01 1.79 -14.87
C GLY A 26 0.28 2.44 -13.51
N VAL A 27 -0.68 3.24 -13.03
CA VAL A 27 -0.58 3.92 -11.73
C VAL A 27 -0.38 2.89 -10.62
N TYR A 28 0.64 3.09 -9.79
CA TYR A 28 0.91 2.24 -8.64
C TYR A 28 -0.11 2.50 -7.53
N ASP A 29 -0.66 1.43 -6.95
CA ASP A 29 -1.52 1.52 -5.77
C ASP A 29 -0.68 1.81 -4.53
N VAL A 30 -0.95 2.95 -3.88
CA VAL A 30 -0.25 3.37 -2.67
C VAL A 30 -1.08 2.98 -1.44
N PRO A 31 -0.75 1.89 -0.75
CA PRO A 31 -1.52 1.43 0.40
C PRO A 31 -1.40 2.37 1.59
N VAL A 32 -2.49 2.51 2.33
CA VAL A 32 -2.50 3.17 3.64
C VAL A 32 -2.29 2.14 4.72
N PHE A 33 -1.29 2.37 5.57
CA PHE A 33 -1.04 1.57 6.77
C PHE A 33 -1.51 2.31 8.01
N LYS A 34 -2.33 1.66 8.84
CA LYS A 34 -2.84 2.24 10.08
C LYS A 34 -3.03 1.17 11.13
N ARG A 35 -2.72 1.50 12.39
CA ARG A 35 -3.10 0.67 13.53
C ARG A 35 -4.42 1.17 14.10
N VAL A 36 -5.43 0.30 14.15
CA VAL A 36 -6.79 0.65 14.58
C VAL A 36 -7.23 -0.20 15.76
N LYS A 37 -8.05 0.38 16.64
CA LYS A 37 -8.68 -0.35 17.74
C LYS A 37 -10.04 -0.87 17.27
N VAL A 38 -10.34 -2.11 17.57
CA VAL A 38 -11.70 -2.65 17.35
C VAL A 38 -12.59 -2.14 18.48
N HIS A 39 -13.66 -1.44 18.10
CA HIS A 39 -14.63 -0.87 19.02
C HIS A 39 -15.56 -1.95 19.58
N ARG A 40 -16.32 -1.59 20.63
CA ARG A 40 -17.21 -2.53 21.34
C ARG A 40 -18.37 -3.02 20.48
N ASP A 41 -18.67 -2.30 19.42
CA ASP A 41 -19.67 -2.60 18.40
C ASP A 41 -19.14 -3.49 17.27
N PHE A 42 -17.96 -4.11 17.44
CA PHE A 42 -17.31 -4.98 16.45
C PHE A 42 -16.75 -4.26 15.22
N HIS A 43 -16.70 -2.92 15.21
CA HIS A 43 -16.23 -2.16 14.04
C HIS A 43 -14.85 -1.53 14.25
N ALA A 44 -14.14 -1.32 13.14
CA ALA A 44 -12.94 -0.49 13.10
C ALA A 44 -13.03 0.51 11.95
N GLU A 45 -12.64 1.76 12.23
CA GLU A 45 -12.66 2.83 11.23
C GLU A 45 -11.33 2.91 10.45
N VAL A 46 -11.42 2.73 9.14
CA VAL A 46 -10.30 2.81 8.20
C VAL A 46 -10.70 3.69 7.04
N ALA A 47 -9.89 4.72 6.74
CA ALA A 47 -10.14 5.64 5.62
C ALA A 47 -11.57 6.24 5.59
N LYS A 48 -12.15 6.57 6.76
CA LYS A 48 -13.53 7.08 6.95
C LYS A 48 -14.66 6.06 6.70
N ALA A 49 -14.33 4.78 6.52
CA ALA A 49 -15.30 3.68 6.43
C ALA A 49 -15.20 2.75 7.65
N LEU A 50 -16.33 2.16 8.04
CA LEU A 50 -16.43 1.22 9.16
C LEU A 50 -16.44 -0.22 8.65
N TYR A 51 -15.59 -1.07 9.20
CA TYR A 51 -15.48 -2.47 8.81
C TYR A 51 -15.78 -3.38 10.01
N SER A 52 -16.65 -4.36 9.81
CA SER A 52 -17.06 -5.31 10.85
C SER A 52 -16.04 -6.43 11.00
N LEU A 53 -15.61 -6.70 12.23
CA LEU A 53 -14.59 -7.69 12.58
C LEU A 53 -15.15 -8.77 13.52
N PRO A 54 -14.51 -9.94 13.61
CA PRO A 54 -14.90 -10.97 14.57
C PRO A 54 -14.82 -10.49 16.02
N GLU A 55 -15.73 -10.98 16.86
CA GLU A 55 -15.87 -10.59 18.27
C GLU A 55 -14.64 -10.80 19.14
N CYS A 56 -13.82 -11.79 18.81
CA CYS A 56 -12.58 -12.09 19.52
C CYS A 56 -11.55 -10.95 19.47
N TRP A 57 -11.76 -9.96 18.59
CA TRP A 57 -10.87 -8.81 18.45
C TRP A 57 -11.38 -7.54 19.14
N ILE A 58 -12.55 -7.53 19.79
CA ILE A 58 -13.03 -6.35 20.51
C ILE A 58 -11.99 -5.84 21.52
N GLY A 59 -11.72 -4.54 21.49
CA GLY A 59 -10.77 -3.88 22.39
C GLY A 59 -9.30 -4.10 22.02
N GLN A 60 -9.01 -4.99 21.06
CA GLN A 60 -7.67 -5.24 20.54
C GLN A 60 -7.31 -4.22 19.46
N TYR A 61 -6.00 -4.05 19.25
CA TYR A 61 -5.47 -3.31 18.11
C TYR A 61 -5.10 -4.24 16.96
N LEU A 62 -5.49 -3.87 15.75
CA LEU A 62 -5.12 -4.54 14.51
C LEU A 62 -4.33 -3.60 13.62
N ASP A 63 -3.39 -4.16 12.87
CA ASP A 63 -2.66 -3.46 11.82
C ASP A 63 -3.45 -3.58 10.53
N VAL A 64 -3.66 -2.47 9.85
CA VAL A 64 -4.49 -2.40 8.65
C VAL A 64 -3.64 -2.00 7.47
N ARG A 65 -3.86 -2.67 6.34
CA ARG A 65 -3.40 -2.28 5.03
C ARG A 65 -4.62 -2.02 4.14
N ALA A 66 -4.81 -0.78 3.71
CA ALA A 66 -5.88 -0.41 2.79
C ALA A 66 -5.28 -0.05 1.42
N ASP A 67 -5.44 -0.98 0.49
CA ASP A 67 -5.16 -0.86 -0.95
C ASP A 67 -6.33 -0.09 -1.62
N THR A 68 -6.28 0.17 -2.94
CA THR A 68 -7.41 0.83 -3.67
C THR A 68 -8.67 -0.02 -3.65
N GLU A 69 -8.54 -1.34 -3.67
CA GLU A 69 -9.66 -2.27 -3.77
C GLU A 69 -10.01 -2.96 -2.44
N LEU A 70 -9.04 -3.14 -1.56
CA LEU A 70 -9.16 -4.02 -0.40
C LEU A 70 -8.65 -3.38 0.88
N VAL A 71 -9.31 -3.71 1.98
CA VAL A 71 -8.86 -3.43 3.35
C VAL A 71 -8.55 -4.75 4.05
N LYS A 72 -7.30 -4.92 4.44
CA LYS A 72 -6.78 -6.13 5.09
C LYS A 72 -6.41 -5.82 6.53
N PHE A 73 -6.91 -6.62 7.45
CA PHE A 73 -6.65 -6.53 8.88
C PHE A 73 -5.68 -7.63 9.30
N TYR A 74 -4.67 -7.25 10.07
CA TYR A 74 -3.61 -8.12 10.55
C TYR A 74 -3.48 -8.03 12.06
N ARG A 75 -3.05 -9.14 12.66
CA ARG A 75 -2.61 -9.18 14.06
C ARG A 75 -1.26 -9.88 14.10
N ARG A 76 -0.21 -9.17 14.53
CA ARG A 76 1.15 -9.75 14.64
C ARG A 76 1.61 -10.43 13.33
N GLY A 77 1.28 -9.81 12.19
CA GLY A 77 1.60 -10.35 10.86
C GLY A 77 0.65 -11.42 10.31
N VAL A 78 -0.32 -11.91 11.11
CA VAL A 78 -1.32 -12.88 10.66
C VAL A 78 -2.53 -12.17 10.08
N LEU A 79 -2.96 -12.56 8.88
CA LEU A 79 -4.17 -12.02 8.25
C LEU A 79 -5.40 -12.46 9.04
N VAL A 80 -6.16 -11.49 9.53
CA VAL A 80 -7.38 -11.70 10.31
C VAL A 80 -8.61 -11.67 9.41
N LYS A 81 -8.71 -10.64 8.57
CA LYS A 81 -9.88 -10.44 7.70
C LYS A 81 -9.56 -9.54 6.52
N VAL A 82 -10.30 -9.73 5.44
CA VAL A 82 -10.26 -8.90 4.23
C VAL A 82 -11.65 -8.37 3.93
N HIS A 83 -11.73 -7.10 3.54
CA HIS A 83 -12.95 -6.44 3.09
C HIS A 83 -12.70 -5.71 1.78
N PRO A 84 -13.70 -5.60 0.88
CA PRO A 84 -13.65 -4.62 -0.20
C PRO A 84 -13.65 -3.21 0.39
N ARG A 85 -12.90 -2.30 -0.23
CA ARG A 85 -12.85 -0.90 0.19
C ARG A 85 -14.16 -0.20 -0.18
N GLN A 86 -14.72 0.53 0.79
CA GLN A 86 -15.87 1.42 0.61
C GLN A 86 -15.43 2.86 0.36
#